data_AF-F8GTR1-F1
#
_entry.id   AF-F8GTR1-F1
#
_cell.length_a   1.000
_cell.length_b   1.000
_cell.length_c   1.000
_cell.angle_alpha   90.00
_cell.angle_beta   90.00
_cell.angle_gamma   90.00
#
_symmetry.space_group_name_H-M   'P 1'
#
loop_
_entity.id
_entity.type
_entity.pdbx_description
1 polymer ?
#
loop_
_entity_poly.entity_id
_entity_poly.type
_entity_poly.pdbx_seq_one_letter_code
_entity_poly.pdbx_strand_id
1 'polypeptide(L)'
;MRGSHGAVADCAGLGLNERLGVSAFAVTFSKKPVLMQSNHESDASQTGDRPARPALRPLTPVEGRVLGVLVEKQHTVPDTYPLSLNALVSGCNQKTARAPVMNVSEAEILEAIDGLKGLSLVFEGSSSRVPRFEHNMQRVLAVPSQSVALLALLLLRGPQTAAELRLNTARLHGFADISSVEAFLDELASHAPPFVVRLPRAPGARENRWMHLLSGEVSAAADADDAERTTGGGTASPGELEQLRAEQQVLTEKVAKLQSLVEHIAGQLGIPVDEFLD
;
A
#
# COMPACT_ATOMS: atom_id res chain seq x y z
N MET A 1 -65.43 7.78 -39.82
CA MET A 1 -65.96 7.09 -38.63
C MET A 1 -65.24 7.68 -37.42
N ARG A 2 -65.73 8.78 -36.80
CA ARG A 2 -66.60 8.82 -35.60
C ARG A 2 -66.22 7.71 -34.61
N GLY A 3 -65.47 8.02 -33.54
CA GLY A 3 -65.97 8.42 -32.21
C GLY A 3 -65.62 7.26 -31.27
N SER A 4 -65.23 7.38 -30.00
CA SER A 4 -65.52 8.29 -28.89
C SER A 4 -64.92 7.59 -27.65
N HIS A 5 -64.34 8.20 -26.62
CA HIS A 5 -64.95 8.83 -25.44
C HIS A 5 -63.84 8.84 -24.36
N GLY A 6 -63.75 9.89 -23.54
CA GLY A 6 -62.86 9.89 -22.38
C GLY A 6 -62.57 11.31 -21.91
N ALA A 7 -63.58 11.94 -21.35
CA ALA A 7 -63.60 13.33 -20.95
C ALA A 7 -63.35 13.48 -19.43
N VAL A 8 -62.61 14.53 -19.08
CA VAL A 8 -62.68 15.40 -17.88
C VAL A 8 -62.76 14.80 -16.47
N ALA A 9 -61.86 15.26 -15.59
CA ALA A 9 -62.26 16.05 -14.41
C ALA A 9 -61.07 16.82 -13.84
N ASP A 10 -61.16 18.13 -14.00
CA ASP A 10 -60.44 19.20 -13.30
C ASP A 10 -61.10 19.42 -11.92
N CYS A 11 -60.34 19.81 -10.90
CA CYS A 11 -60.84 20.66 -9.81
C CYS A 11 -59.71 21.09 -8.86
N ALA A 12 -59.39 22.38 -8.95
CA ALA A 12 -58.65 23.17 -7.97
C ALA A 12 -59.49 23.46 -6.70
N GLY A 13 -58.81 23.89 -5.64
CA GLY A 13 -59.42 24.56 -4.47
C GLY A 13 -58.70 24.19 -3.17
N LEU A 14 -57.78 25.02 -2.70
CA LEU A 14 -57.97 26.10 -1.70
C LEU A 14 -57.88 25.59 -0.26
N GLY A 15 -56.97 26.21 0.49
CA GLY A 15 -56.53 25.77 1.81
C GLY A 15 -57.43 26.18 2.97
N LEU A 16 -57.01 25.83 4.19
CA LEU A 16 -57.33 26.58 5.40
C LEU A 16 -56.46 26.12 6.57
N ASN A 17 -56.03 27.14 7.31
CA ASN A 17 -55.43 27.12 8.64
C ASN A 17 -56.44 26.65 9.70
N GLU A 18 -55.99 25.90 10.72
CA GLU A 18 -56.37 25.98 12.16
C GLU A 18 -55.73 24.78 12.90
N ARG A 19 -54.71 24.98 13.76
CA ARG A 19 -54.78 25.25 15.21
C ARG A 19 -55.72 24.33 16.00
N LEU A 20 -55.17 23.45 16.85
CA LEU A 20 -55.23 23.53 18.33
C LEU A 20 -54.64 22.29 19.05
N GLY A 21 -53.79 22.56 20.06
CA GLY A 21 -53.59 21.80 21.32
C GLY A 21 -52.95 20.40 21.24
N VAL A 22 -52.20 19.87 22.21
CA VAL A 22 -51.84 20.17 23.62
C VAL A 22 -50.61 19.25 23.86
N SER A 23 -49.49 19.61 24.50
CA SER A 23 -49.32 19.80 25.94
C SER A 23 -47.86 20.16 26.23
N ALA A 24 -47.66 21.11 27.14
CA ALA A 24 -46.37 21.64 27.57
C ALA A 24 -45.76 20.80 28.71
N PHE A 25 -44.45 20.54 28.64
CA PHE A 25 -43.64 20.13 29.78
C PHE A 25 -42.71 21.31 30.12
N ALA A 26 -43.04 22.03 31.19
CA ALA A 26 -42.28 23.17 31.66
C ALA A 26 -41.12 22.70 32.53
N VAL A 27 -39.88 22.96 32.08
CA VAL A 27 -38.70 22.93 32.95
C VAL A 27 -38.27 24.37 33.16
N THR A 28 -38.41 24.81 34.41
CA THR A 28 -38.11 26.15 34.90
C THR A 28 -36.61 26.40 34.91
N PHE A 29 -36.11 27.28 34.03
CA PHE A 29 -34.73 27.74 34.04
C PHE A 29 -34.62 29.06 34.82
N SER A 30 -34.07 28.97 36.03
CA SER A 30 -33.77 30.12 36.90
C SER A 30 -32.56 30.87 36.36
N LYS A 31 -32.77 32.08 35.82
CA LYS A 31 -31.69 33.03 35.50
C LYS A 31 -31.18 33.68 36.77
N LYS A 32 -29.94 33.40 37.16
CA LYS A 32 -29.12 34.29 38.00
C LYS A 32 -28.06 34.96 37.11
N PRO A 33 -27.89 36.29 37.17
CA PRO A 33 -26.85 36.98 36.42
C PRO A 33 -25.53 36.90 37.19
N VAL A 34 -24.48 36.41 36.56
CA VAL A 34 -23.12 36.48 37.12
C VAL A 34 -22.23 37.31 36.20
N LEU A 35 -21.56 38.22 36.86
CA LEU A 35 -20.73 39.32 36.43
C LEU A 35 -19.66 38.90 35.42
N MET A 36 -19.56 39.68 34.36
CA MET A 36 -18.50 39.64 33.35
C MET A 36 -17.19 40.09 33.99
N GLN A 37 -16.27 39.14 34.22
CA GLN A 37 -14.86 39.42 34.46
C GLN A 37 -14.06 38.65 33.42
N SER A 38 -13.31 39.41 32.63
CA SER A 38 -12.44 38.97 31.55
C SER A 38 -11.19 38.31 32.12
N ASN A 39 -11.12 36.97 32.06
CA ASN A 39 -9.86 36.24 32.17
C ASN A 39 -9.46 35.79 30.77
N HIS A 40 -8.44 36.46 30.23
CA HIS A 40 -7.73 36.04 29.05
C HIS A 40 -6.69 35.00 29.51
N GLU A 41 -7.08 33.73 29.56
CA GLU A 41 -6.16 32.61 29.75
C GLU A 41 -6.07 31.85 28.43
N SER A 42 -4.88 31.92 27.83
CA SER A 42 -4.52 31.24 26.60
C SER A 42 -4.39 29.74 26.86
N ASP A 43 -5.44 28.97 26.54
CA ASP A 43 -5.38 27.51 26.53
C ASP A 43 -4.72 27.03 25.24
N ALA A 44 -3.39 27.05 25.23
CA ALA A 44 -2.59 26.27 24.31
C ALA A 44 -2.49 24.83 24.86
N SER A 45 -2.54 23.86 23.95
CA SER A 45 -2.23 22.42 24.14
C SER A 45 -3.38 21.49 24.56
N GLN A 46 -4.23 21.15 23.60
CA GLN A 46 -4.78 19.78 23.50
C GLN A 46 -4.39 19.18 22.15
N THR A 47 -3.09 18.98 21.93
CA THR A 47 -2.63 17.91 21.03
C THR A 47 -2.94 16.61 21.77
N GLY A 48 -4.10 16.03 21.48
CA GLY A 48 -4.46 14.72 22.00
C GLY A 48 -3.32 13.75 21.78
N ASP A 49 -2.84 13.18 22.88
CA ASP A 49 -1.91 12.05 22.93
C ASP A 49 -2.58 10.88 22.18
N ARG A 50 -2.41 10.88 20.85
CA ARG A 50 -2.87 9.80 20.01
C ARG A 50 -1.88 8.67 20.29
N PRO A 51 -2.33 7.53 20.84
CA PRO A 51 -1.41 6.49 21.28
C PRO A 51 -0.47 6.13 20.13
N ALA A 52 0.84 6.25 20.39
CA ALA A 52 1.87 5.87 19.45
C ALA A 52 1.59 4.44 19.00
N ARG A 53 1.26 4.27 17.71
CA ARG A 53 0.91 2.96 17.17
C ARG A 53 2.11 2.03 17.31
N PRO A 54 1.91 0.75 17.68
CA PRO A 54 2.99 -0.23 17.65
C PRO A 54 3.61 -0.24 16.26
N ALA A 55 4.95 -0.20 16.18
CA ALA A 55 5.66 -0.28 14.92
C ALA A 55 5.16 -1.53 14.16
N LEU A 56 4.60 -1.32 12.97
CA LEU A 56 4.18 -2.43 12.10
C LEU A 56 5.39 -3.30 11.81
N ARG A 57 5.22 -4.63 11.83
CA ARG A 57 6.29 -5.52 11.37
C ARG A 57 6.61 -5.20 9.90
N PRO A 58 7.87 -5.35 9.47
CA PRO A 58 8.22 -5.26 8.06
C PRO A 58 7.39 -6.21 7.20
N LEU A 59 6.86 -5.71 6.09
CA LEU A 59 6.13 -6.48 5.10
C LEU A 59 7.09 -7.26 4.20
N THR A 60 6.74 -8.50 3.87
CA THR A 60 7.48 -9.24 2.84
C THR A 60 7.27 -8.61 1.45
N PRO A 61 8.15 -8.87 0.46
CA PRO A 61 7.98 -8.36 -0.89
C PRO A 61 6.64 -8.77 -1.54
N VAL A 62 6.16 -9.99 -1.25
CA VAL A 62 4.88 -10.49 -1.74
C VAL A 62 3.70 -9.80 -1.05
N GLU A 63 3.78 -9.60 0.27
CA GLU A 63 2.77 -8.82 1.02
C GLU A 63 2.67 -7.38 0.51
N GLY A 64 3.81 -6.71 0.32
CA GLY A 64 3.87 -5.37 -0.26
C GLY A 64 3.26 -5.32 -1.66
N ARG A 65 3.53 -6.33 -2.50
CA ARG A 65 2.94 -6.47 -3.84
C ARG A 65 1.42 -6.62 -3.78
N VAL A 66 0.90 -7.53 -2.96
CA VAL A 66 -0.55 -7.76 -2.83
C VAL A 66 -1.25 -6.49 -2.34
N LEU A 67 -0.70 -5.82 -1.33
CA LEU A 67 -1.25 -4.58 -0.79
C LEU A 67 -1.26 -3.45 -1.85
N GLY A 68 -0.15 -3.26 -2.57
CA GLY A 68 -0.06 -2.27 -3.64
C GLY A 68 -1.08 -2.53 -4.77
N VAL A 69 -1.30 -3.79 -5.15
CA VAL A 69 -2.29 -4.17 -6.16
C VAL A 69 -3.71 -3.86 -5.68
N LEU A 70 -4.06 -4.16 -4.43
CA LEU A 70 -5.37 -3.85 -3.89
C LEU A 70 -5.66 -2.35 -3.94
N VAL A 71 -4.69 -1.51 -3.54
CA VAL A 71 -4.82 -0.04 -3.61
C VAL A 71 -4.95 0.42 -5.07
N GLU A 72 -4.07 -0.04 -5.97
CA GLU A 72 -4.10 0.33 -7.39
C GLU A 72 -5.46 0.01 -8.02
N LYS A 73 -5.98 -1.21 -7.79
CA LYS A 73 -7.23 -1.65 -8.42
C LYS A 73 -8.47 -1.04 -7.80
N GLN A 74 -8.45 -0.64 -6.53
CA GLN A 74 -9.55 0.12 -5.94
C GLN A 74 -9.81 1.43 -6.73
N HIS A 75 -8.74 2.12 -7.14
CA HIS A 75 -8.86 3.38 -7.88
C HIS A 75 -9.05 3.19 -9.38
N THR A 76 -8.34 2.23 -9.98
CA THR A 76 -8.31 2.08 -11.44
C THR A 76 -9.48 1.26 -11.98
N VAL A 77 -10.02 0.33 -11.18
CA VAL A 77 -11.12 -0.57 -11.58
C VAL A 77 -12.11 -0.76 -10.41
N PRO A 78 -12.83 0.31 -10.01
CA PRO A 78 -13.73 0.26 -8.86
C PRO A 78 -14.84 -0.78 -9.01
N ASP A 79 -15.29 -1.05 -10.24
CA ASP A 79 -16.37 -2.01 -10.54
C ASP A 79 -16.03 -3.47 -10.15
N THR A 80 -14.73 -3.80 -10.10
CA THR A 80 -14.26 -5.16 -9.76
C THR A 80 -13.84 -5.27 -8.29
N TYR A 81 -13.74 -4.15 -7.57
CA TYR A 81 -13.35 -4.11 -6.17
C TYR A 81 -14.56 -4.38 -5.25
N PRO A 82 -14.44 -5.20 -4.20
CA PRO A 82 -13.25 -5.91 -3.70
C PRO A 82 -12.82 -7.10 -4.58
N LEU A 83 -11.50 -7.35 -4.64
CA LEU A 83 -10.90 -8.28 -5.60
C LEU A 83 -11.03 -9.75 -5.18
N SER A 84 -11.24 -10.64 -6.16
CA SER A 84 -11.07 -12.08 -5.94
C SER A 84 -9.60 -12.49 -6.01
N LEU A 85 -9.28 -13.70 -5.53
CA LEU A 85 -7.94 -14.28 -5.58
C LEU A 85 -7.36 -14.31 -7.01
N ASN A 86 -8.14 -14.72 -8.01
CA ASN A 86 -7.71 -14.74 -9.42
C ASN A 86 -7.35 -13.34 -9.95
N ALA A 87 -8.09 -12.31 -9.52
CA ALA A 87 -7.80 -10.93 -9.90
C ALA A 87 -6.51 -10.43 -9.23
N LEU A 88 -6.24 -10.86 -7.99
CA LEU A 88 -4.98 -10.57 -7.30
C LEU A 88 -3.78 -11.24 -7.97
N VAL A 89 -3.87 -12.52 -8.31
CA VAL A 89 -2.82 -13.25 -9.06
C VAL A 89 -2.49 -12.50 -10.36
N SER A 90 -3.54 -12.16 -11.13
CA SER A 90 -3.40 -11.41 -12.38
C SER A 90 -2.80 -10.02 -12.17
N GLY A 91 -3.06 -9.37 -11.02
CA GLY A 91 -2.52 -8.07 -10.67
C GLY A 91 -1.07 -8.10 -10.18
N CYS A 92 -0.69 -9.12 -9.43
CA CYS A 92 0.66 -9.29 -8.90
C CYS A 92 1.67 -9.60 -10.00
N ASN A 93 1.24 -10.40 -10.99
CA ASN A 93 2.08 -10.92 -12.09
C ASN A 93 1.98 -10.07 -13.38
N GLN A 94 1.51 -8.83 -13.28
CA GLN A 94 1.49 -7.89 -14.40
C GLN A 94 2.92 -7.55 -14.86
N LYS A 95 3.14 -7.54 -16.18
CA LYS A 95 4.44 -7.16 -16.77
C LYS A 95 4.66 -5.64 -16.79
N THR A 96 3.59 -4.87 -16.69
CA THR A 96 3.63 -3.40 -16.73
C THR A 96 3.40 -2.85 -15.32
N ALA A 97 4.01 -1.70 -15.04
CA ALA A 97 3.88 -1.02 -13.75
C ALA A 97 4.29 -1.87 -12.52
N ARG A 98 5.18 -2.85 -12.72
CA ARG A 98 5.77 -3.68 -11.65
C ARG A 98 7.29 -3.64 -11.78
N ALA A 99 7.98 -3.36 -10.68
CA ALA A 99 9.42 -3.53 -10.58
C ALA A 99 9.73 -4.07 -9.16
N PRO A 100 10.30 -5.29 -9.05
CA PRO A 100 10.59 -6.25 -10.12
C PRO A 100 9.32 -6.91 -10.66
N VAL A 101 9.36 -7.42 -11.90
CA VAL A 101 8.31 -8.32 -12.40
C VAL A 101 8.42 -9.64 -11.65
N MET A 102 7.32 -10.09 -11.05
CA MET A 102 7.26 -11.31 -10.24
C MET A 102 6.35 -12.33 -10.90
N ASN A 103 6.53 -13.60 -10.54
CA ASN A 103 5.61 -14.67 -10.85
C ASN A 103 5.23 -15.38 -9.55
N VAL A 104 4.21 -14.84 -8.87
CA VAL A 104 3.74 -15.30 -7.57
C VAL A 104 2.60 -16.29 -7.79
N SER A 105 2.67 -17.43 -7.11
CA SER A 105 1.64 -18.46 -7.10
C SER A 105 0.42 -18.04 -6.27
N GLU A 106 -0.70 -18.73 -6.49
CA GLU A 106 -1.91 -18.52 -5.71
C GLU A 106 -1.72 -18.82 -4.22
N ALA A 107 -0.92 -19.85 -3.90
CA ALA A 107 -0.62 -20.25 -2.53
C ALA A 107 0.18 -19.17 -1.77
N GLU A 108 1.21 -18.61 -2.41
CA GLU A 108 2.02 -17.52 -1.82
C GLU A 108 1.18 -16.25 -1.61
N ILE A 109 0.23 -15.97 -2.51
CA ILE A 109 -0.69 -14.83 -2.34
C ILE A 109 -1.63 -15.05 -1.16
N LEU A 110 -2.15 -16.27 -0.97
CA LEU A 110 -2.98 -16.60 0.19
C LEU A 110 -2.21 -16.46 1.50
N GLU A 111 -0.98 -16.97 1.56
CA GLU A 111 -0.10 -16.81 2.72
C GLU A 111 0.16 -15.33 3.03
N ALA A 112 0.43 -14.52 2.00
CA ALA A 112 0.61 -13.08 2.14
C ALA A 112 -0.68 -12.38 2.61
N ILE A 113 -1.84 -12.77 2.11
CA ILE A 113 -3.14 -12.24 2.56
C ILE A 113 -3.36 -12.53 4.04
N ASP A 114 -3.07 -13.75 4.48
CA ASP A 114 -3.23 -14.12 5.88
C ASP A 114 -2.26 -13.36 6.79
N GLY A 115 -1.02 -13.16 6.34
CA GLY A 115 -0.05 -12.27 6.99
C GLY A 115 -0.53 -10.81 7.10
N LEU A 116 -1.19 -10.30 6.06
CA LEU A 116 -1.74 -8.93 6.01
C LEU A 116 -3.02 -8.77 6.84
N LYS A 117 -3.86 -9.80 6.93
CA LYS A 117 -5.03 -9.84 7.83
C LYS A 117 -4.59 -9.74 9.29
N GLY A 118 -3.51 -10.44 9.66
CA GLY A 118 -2.90 -10.32 11.00
C GLY A 118 -2.48 -8.89 11.36
N LEU A 119 -2.16 -8.06 10.36
CA LEU A 119 -1.82 -6.64 10.51
C LEU A 119 -3.03 -5.69 10.31
N SER A 120 -4.23 -6.23 10.14
CA SER A 120 -5.46 -5.48 9.82
C SER A 120 -5.35 -4.62 8.55
N LEU A 121 -4.38 -4.90 7.67
CA LEU A 121 -4.15 -4.19 6.41
C LEU A 121 -5.04 -4.68 5.28
N VAL A 122 -5.51 -5.92 5.36
CA VAL A 122 -6.45 -6.53 4.41
C VAL A 122 -7.61 -7.15 5.18
N PHE A 123 -8.82 -6.98 4.66
CA PHE A 123 -10.01 -7.66 5.14
C PHE A 123 -10.58 -8.57 4.06
N GLU A 124 -11.22 -9.64 4.52
CA GLU A 124 -11.97 -10.55 3.66
C GLU A 124 -13.46 -10.30 3.84
N GLY A 125 -14.14 -9.97 2.74
CA GLY A 125 -15.57 -9.79 2.70
C GLY A 125 -16.29 -11.13 2.63
N SER A 126 -17.10 -11.45 3.64
CA SER A 126 -17.85 -12.71 3.74
C SER A 126 -19.15 -12.74 2.90
N SER A 127 -19.44 -11.71 2.10
CA SER A 127 -20.77 -11.52 1.49
C SER A 127 -21.03 -12.38 0.24
N SER A 128 -20.02 -13.02 -0.35
CA SER A 128 -20.15 -13.82 -1.58
C SER A 128 -19.59 -15.22 -1.43
N ARG A 129 -20.09 -16.18 -2.24
CA ARG A 129 -19.57 -17.56 -2.30
C ARG A 129 -18.07 -17.65 -2.63
N VAL A 130 -17.51 -16.61 -3.23
CA VAL A 130 -16.08 -16.48 -3.53
C VAL A 130 -15.49 -15.45 -2.58
N PRO A 131 -14.36 -15.73 -1.90
CA PRO A 131 -13.73 -14.76 -1.00
C PRO A 131 -13.27 -13.53 -1.79
N ARG A 132 -13.53 -12.35 -1.23
CA ARG A 132 -13.14 -11.07 -1.81
C ARG A 132 -12.32 -10.29 -0.80
N PHE A 133 -11.27 -9.62 -1.27
CA PHE A 133 -10.30 -8.93 -0.43
C PHE A 133 -10.32 -7.42 -0.66
N GLU A 134 -10.25 -6.68 0.44
CA GLU A 134 -10.17 -5.23 0.47
C GLU A 134 -8.98 -4.77 1.31
N HIS A 135 -8.36 -3.64 0.97
CA HIS A 135 -7.32 -3.03 1.79
C HIS A 135 -7.90 -2.05 2.80
N ASN A 136 -7.15 -1.85 3.89
CA ASN A 136 -7.45 -0.91 4.97
C ASN A 136 -6.24 -0.02 5.29
N MET A 137 -5.37 0.20 4.30
CA MET A 137 -4.09 0.88 4.48
C MET A 137 -4.26 2.29 5.06
N GLN A 138 -5.29 3.02 4.61
CA GLN A 138 -5.57 4.39 5.08
C GLN A 138 -5.82 4.46 6.59
N ARG A 139 -6.60 3.53 7.15
CA ARG A 139 -6.93 3.56 8.59
C ARG A 139 -5.78 3.02 9.43
N VAL A 140 -5.13 1.95 8.98
CA VAL A 140 -4.00 1.34 9.70
C VAL A 140 -2.81 2.30 9.76
N LEU A 141 -2.48 2.96 8.64
CA LEU A 141 -1.37 3.92 8.56
C LEU A 141 -1.79 5.33 9.03
N ALA A 142 -3.08 5.61 9.16
CA ALA A 142 -3.64 6.91 9.53
C ALA A 142 -3.07 8.07 8.68
N VAL A 143 -2.85 7.79 7.40
CA VAL A 143 -2.38 8.75 6.40
C VAL A 143 -3.52 9.06 5.44
N PRO A 144 -3.51 10.23 4.77
CA PRO A 144 -4.55 10.58 3.82
C PRO A 144 -4.48 9.71 2.55
N SER A 145 -5.57 9.66 1.77
CA SER A 145 -5.66 8.78 0.59
C SER A 145 -4.62 9.10 -0.49
N GLN A 146 -4.22 10.37 -0.59
CA GLN A 146 -3.14 10.83 -1.48
C GLN A 146 -1.81 10.17 -1.13
N SER A 147 -1.47 10.13 0.16
CA SER A 147 -0.27 9.48 0.66
C SER A 147 -0.31 7.96 0.48
N VAL A 148 -1.49 7.34 0.62
CA VAL A 148 -1.69 5.91 0.32
C VAL A 148 -1.38 5.61 -1.16
N ALA A 149 -1.78 6.48 -2.09
CA ALA A 149 -1.47 6.31 -3.50
C ALA A 149 0.04 6.35 -3.77
N LEU A 150 0.77 7.28 -3.14
CA LEU A 150 2.23 7.36 -3.25
C LEU A 150 2.92 6.10 -2.70
N LEU A 151 2.51 5.64 -1.52
CA LEU A 151 3.04 4.42 -0.90
C LEU A 151 2.77 3.18 -1.76
N ALA A 152 1.58 3.07 -2.35
CA ALA A 152 1.25 1.95 -3.23
C ALA A 152 2.15 1.92 -4.48
N LEU A 153 2.46 3.07 -5.08
CA LEU A 153 3.38 3.11 -6.22
C LEU A 153 4.81 2.74 -5.83
N LEU A 154 5.28 3.20 -4.66
CA LEU A 154 6.59 2.80 -4.14
C LEU A 154 6.66 1.29 -3.86
N LEU A 155 5.58 0.68 -3.33
CA LEU A 155 5.51 -0.78 -3.12
C LEU A 155 5.51 -1.58 -4.43
N LEU A 156 4.90 -1.04 -5.50
CA LEU A 156 4.77 -1.74 -6.78
C LEU A 156 6.00 -1.59 -7.69
N ARG A 157 6.71 -0.47 -7.60
CA ARG A 157 7.78 -0.08 -8.53
C ARG A 157 9.11 0.24 -7.86
N GLY A 158 9.19 0.24 -6.53
CA GLY A 158 10.40 0.58 -5.80
C GLY A 158 10.74 2.08 -5.88
N PRO A 159 12.05 2.42 -5.80
CA PRO A 159 12.51 3.79 -5.60
C PRO A 159 12.30 4.66 -6.84
N GLN A 160 11.58 5.78 -6.68
CA GLN A 160 11.19 6.68 -7.78
C GLN A 160 11.44 8.15 -7.43
N THR A 161 11.62 9.01 -8.44
CA THR A 161 11.68 10.46 -8.23
C THR A 161 10.28 11.05 -8.00
N ALA A 162 10.21 12.27 -7.44
CA ALA A 162 8.92 12.95 -7.26
C ALA A 162 8.20 13.21 -8.60
N ALA A 163 8.95 13.49 -9.67
CA ALA A 163 8.40 13.66 -11.02
C ALA A 163 7.80 12.37 -11.58
N GLU A 164 8.50 11.24 -11.41
CA GLU A 164 8.00 9.92 -11.80
C GLU A 164 6.77 9.52 -11.00
N LEU A 165 6.78 9.73 -9.69
CA LEU A 165 5.64 9.46 -8.82
C LEU A 165 4.41 10.24 -9.29
N ARG A 166 4.53 11.54 -9.56
CA ARG A 166 3.42 12.36 -10.08
C ARG A 166 2.83 11.79 -11.37
N LEU A 167 3.68 11.35 -12.31
CA LEU A 167 3.24 10.78 -13.58
C LEU A 167 2.54 9.43 -13.37
N ASN A 168 3.11 8.58 -12.52
CA ASN A 168 2.65 7.21 -12.30
C ASN A 168 1.40 7.13 -11.41
N THR A 169 1.23 8.07 -10.48
CA THR A 169 0.04 8.15 -9.62
C THR A 169 -1.14 8.79 -10.33
N ALA A 170 -0.99 9.38 -11.53
CA ALA A 170 -2.05 10.15 -12.20
C ALA A 170 -3.39 9.39 -12.35
N ARG A 171 -3.36 8.06 -12.44
CA ARG A 171 -4.56 7.21 -12.49
C ARG A 171 -5.18 6.89 -11.12
N LEU A 172 -4.43 7.07 -10.03
CA LEU A 172 -4.90 6.88 -8.66
C LEU A 172 -5.31 8.23 -8.05
N HIS A 173 -4.43 9.23 -8.16
CA HIS A 173 -4.64 10.58 -7.68
C HIS A 173 -3.86 11.61 -8.53
N GLY A 174 -4.54 12.65 -8.99
CA GLY A 174 -3.94 13.74 -9.75
C GLY A 174 -3.38 14.84 -8.84
N PHE A 175 -2.06 14.87 -8.66
CA PHE A 175 -1.37 15.94 -7.94
C PHE A 175 -1.20 17.20 -8.80
N ALA A 176 -1.34 18.37 -8.18
CA ALA A 176 -1.26 19.66 -8.89
C ALA A 176 0.12 19.87 -9.54
N ASP A 177 1.18 19.75 -8.75
CA ASP A 177 2.58 19.95 -9.16
C ASP A 177 3.53 19.00 -8.43
N ILE A 178 4.82 19.05 -8.78
CA ILE A 178 5.85 18.19 -8.15
C ILE A 178 6.03 18.58 -6.68
N SER A 179 5.97 19.87 -6.35
CA SER A 179 6.09 20.38 -4.98
C SER A 179 5.03 19.79 -4.04
N SER A 180 3.80 19.59 -4.53
CA SER A 180 2.74 18.94 -3.75
C SER A 180 3.07 17.48 -3.43
N VAL A 181 3.67 16.75 -4.37
CA VAL A 181 4.12 15.37 -4.15
C VAL A 181 5.25 15.32 -3.13
N GLU A 182 6.23 16.24 -3.24
CA GLU A 182 7.31 16.36 -2.26
C GLU A 182 6.80 16.69 -0.86
N ALA A 183 5.83 17.60 -0.72
CA ALA A 183 5.23 17.92 0.57
C ALA A 183 4.58 16.70 1.25
N PHE A 184 3.85 15.87 0.51
CA PHE A 184 3.29 14.62 1.06
C PHE A 184 4.36 13.59 1.39
N LEU A 185 5.45 13.51 0.61
CA LEU A 185 6.60 12.65 0.90
C LEU A 185 7.34 13.10 2.17
N ASP A 186 7.56 14.40 2.35
CA ASP A 186 8.18 14.97 3.54
C ASP A 186 7.32 14.73 4.78
N GLU A 187 5.99 14.87 4.67
CA GLU A 187 5.06 14.52 5.75
C GLU A 187 5.17 13.03 6.13
N LEU A 188 5.20 12.14 5.13
CA LEU A 188 5.39 10.70 5.34
C LEU A 188 6.75 10.34 5.95
N ALA A 189 7.80 11.11 5.63
CA ALA A 189 9.14 10.94 6.20
C ALA A 189 9.24 11.49 7.63
N SER A 190 8.43 12.50 7.97
CA SER A 190 8.37 13.09 9.31
C SER A 190 7.55 12.28 10.32
N HIS A 191 6.81 11.27 9.85
CA HIS A 191 6.01 10.40 10.70
C HIS A 191 6.89 9.57 11.65
N ALA A 192 6.36 9.18 12.81
CA ALA A 192 7.04 8.33 13.79
C ALA A 192 6.26 7.00 13.96
N PRO A 193 6.76 5.86 13.46
CA PRO A 193 7.96 5.69 12.62
C PRO A 193 7.78 6.24 11.20
N PRO A 194 8.89 6.54 10.47
CA PRO A 194 8.84 7.08 9.11
C PRO A 194 8.35 6.03 8.11
N PHE A 195 7.52 6.44 7.15
CA PHE A 195 7.01 5.52 6.12
C PHE A 195 7.81 5.54 4.82
N VAL A 196 8.54 6.63 4.57
CA VAL A 196 9.38 6.81 3.39
C VAL A 196 10.71 7.42 3.77
N VAL A 197 11.72 7.20 2.93
CA VAL A 197 13.05 7.78 3.05
C VAL A 197 13.47 8.40 1.73
N ARG A 198 14.15 9.55 1.81
CA ARG A 198 14.80 10.17 0.66
C ARG A 198 16.20 9.57 0.49
N LEU A 199 16.41 8.88 -0.61
CA LEU A 199 17.68 8.27 -0.94
C LEU A 199 18.69 9.32 -1.44
N PRO A 200 19.99 9.10 -1.24
CA PRO A 200 21.01 9.95 -1.84
C PRO A 200 20.94 9.90 -3.37
N ARG A 201 21.39 10.98 -4.01
CA ARG A 201 21.40 11.09 -5.47
C ARG A 201 22.33 10.04 -6.04
N ALA A 202 21.84 9.30 -7.04
CA ALA A 202 22.70 8.46 -7.86
C ALA A 202 23.72 9.35 -8.63
N PRO A 203 24.93 8.85 -8.91
CA PRO A 203 25.91 9.58 -9.71
C PRO A 203 25.30 9.99 -11.07
N GLY A 204 25.33 11.29 -11.38
CA GLY A 204 24.75 11.83 -12.62
C GLY A 204 23.25 12.18 -12.57
N ALA A 205 22.51 11.75 -11.54
CA ALA A 205 21.09 12.08 -11.39
C ALA A 205 20.89 13.51 -10.85
N ARG A 206 19.93 14.24 -11.42
CA ARG A 206 19.57 15.61 -10.99
C ARG A 206 18.67 15.65 -9.75
N GLU A 207 17.87 14.61 -9.54
CA GLU A 207 16.84 14.54 -8.51
C GLU A 207 17.10 13.38 -7.54
N ASN A 208 16.55 13.50 -6.32
CA ASN A 208 16.56 12.42 -5.34
C ASN A 208 15.46 11.40 -5.66
N ARG A 209 15.69 10.14 -5.28
CA ARG A 209 14.66 9.09 -5.29
C ARG A 209 14.10 8.90 -3.89
N TRP A 210 12.84 8.48 -3.82
CA TRP A 210 12.14 8.17 -2.59
C TRP A 210 11.86 6.68 -2.54
N MET A 211 11.99 6.07 -1.37
CA MET A 211 11.69 4.65 -1.14
C MET A 211 10.83 4.48 0.11
N HIS A 212 9.96 3.46 0.12
CA HIS A 212 9.15 3.14 1.29
C HIS A 212 9.96 2.35 2.33
N LEU A 213 9.60 2.47 3.60
CA LEU A 213 10.19 1.73 4.73
C LEU A 213 9.27 0.61 5.26
N LEU A 214 8.11 0.41 4.63
CA LEU A 214 7.13 -0.60 5.03
C LEU A 214 7.65 -2.04 4.95
N SER A 215 8.68 -2.32 4.16
CA SER A 215 9.32 -3.64 4.04
C SER A 215 10.64 -3.75 4.81
N GLY A 216 10.92 -2.80 5.71
CA GLY A 216 12.14 -2.75 6.49
C GLY A 216 13.09 -1.63 6.07
N GLU A 217 14.30 -1.66 6.63
CA GLU A 217 15.32 -0.65 6.37
C GLU A 217 15.87 -0.77 4.95
N VAL A 218 15.96 0.37 4.25
CA VAL A 218 16.49 0.46 2.89
C VAL A 218 17.93 0.92 2.97
N SER A 219 18.86 0.06 2.54
CA SER A 219 20.27 0.45 2.40
C SER A 219 20.47 1.15 1.06
N ALA A 220 20.87 2.42 1.10
CA ALA A 220 21.12 3.26 -0.07
C ALA A 220 22.15 2.68 -1.07
N ALA A 221 22.96 1.70 -0.67
CA ALA A 221 23.92 1.02 -1.53
C ALA A 221 23.27 0.03 -2.52
N ALA A 222 22.15 -0.59 -2.17
CA ALA A 222 21.46 -1.56 -3.03
C ALA A 222 20.76 -0.88 -4.23
N ASP A 223 20.40 0.40 -4.11
CA ASP A 223 19.67 1.16 -5.13
C ASP A 223 20.57 1.83 -6.20
N ALA A 224 21.88 1.94 -5.94
CA ALA A 224 22.84 2.35 -6.96
C ALA A 224 22.99 1.25 -8.03
N ASP A 225 23.02 0.01 -7.56
CA ASP A 225 23.18 -1.21 -8.34
C ASP A 225 21.95 -1.51 -9.23
N ASP A 226 20.73 -1.20 -8.75
CA ASP A 226 19.49 -1.35 -9.53
C ASP A 226 19.29 -0.23 -10.58
N ALA A 227 19.84 0.97 -10.32
CA ALA A 227 19.85 2.08 -11.28
C ALA A 227 20.78 1.81 -12.47
N GLU A 228 21.93 1.19 -12.21
CA GLU A 228 22.85 0.71 -13.26
C GLU A 228 22.19 -0.39 -14.10
N ARG A 229 21.47 -1.32 -13.47
CA ARG A 229 20.73 -2.40 -14.16
C ARG A 229 19.55 -1.93 -15.01
N THR A 230 18.92 -0.80 -14.68
CA THR A 230 17.77 -0.27 -15.42
C THR A 230 18.17 0.64 -16.58
N THR A 231 19.34 1.29 -16.50
CA THR A 231 19.84 2.21 -17.53
C THR A 231 20.85 1.56 -18.49
N GLY A 232 21.51 0.47 -18.08
CA GLY A 232 22.35 -0.35 -18.93
C GLY A 232 21.60 -1.55 -19.48
N GLY A 233 21.29 -1.54 -20.78
CA GLY A 233 20.95 -2.77 -21.49
C GLY A 233 22.02 -3.83 -21.21
N GLY A 234 21.60 -4.96 -20.64
CA GLY A 234 22.47 -5.95 -19.99
C GLY A 234 23.72 -6.32 -20.76
N THR A 235 24.83 -5.74 -20.33
CA THR A 235 26.16 -6.34 -20.36
C THR A 235 26.76 -5.97 -19.02
N ALA A 236 26.78 -6.93 -18.08
CA ALA A 236 27.54 -6.79 -16.86
C ALA A 236 28.95 -6.31 -17.22
N SER A 237 29.44 -5.32 -16.50
CA SER A 237 30.78 -4.78 -16.74
C SER A 237 31.80 -5.92 -16.69
N PRO A 238 32.89 -5.87 -17.46
CA PRO A 238 33.91 -6.93 -17.45
C PRO A 238 34.39 -7.27 -16.03
N GLY A 239 34.44 -6.29 -15.13
CA GLY A 239 34.79 -6.46 -13.73
C GLY A 239 33.74 -7.21 -12.91
N GLU A 240 32.45 -6.94 -13.11
CA GLU A 240 31.37 -7.70 -12.46
C GLU A 240 31.32 -9.15 -12.95
N LEU A 241 31.58 -9.38 -14.25
CA LEU A 241 31.67 -10.73 -14.80
C LEU A 241 32.87 -11.51 -14.22
N GLU A 242 34.01 -10.85 -14.03
CA GLU A 242 35.18 -11.45 -13.38
C GLU A 242 34.92 -11.75 -11.90
N GLN A 243 34.27 -10.83 -11.19
CA GLN A 243 33.91 -11.02 -9.78
C GLN A 243 32.87 -12.15 -9.61
N LEU A 244 31.82 -12.18 -10.43
CA LEU A 244 30.82 -13.25 -10.42
C LEU A 244 31.43 -14.61 -10.76
N ARG A 245 32.38 -14.67 -11.70
CA ARG A 245 33.12 -15.91 -12.01
C ARG A 245 34.00 -16.36 -10.86
N ALA A 246 34.66 -15.43 -10.17
CA ALA A 246 35.46 -15.74 -9.00
C ALA A 246 34.60 -16.27 -7.84
N GLU A 247 33.44 -15.63 -7.60
CA GLU A 247 32.47 -16.08 -6.61
C GLU A 247 31.88 -17.45 -6.97
N GLN A 248 31.56 -17.68 -8.26
CA GLN A 248 31.09 -18.96 -8.76
C GLN A 248 32.14 -20.05 -8.54
N GLN A 249 33.42 -19.78 -8.83
CA GLN A 249 34.50 -20.74 -8.63
C GLN A 249 34.63 -21.12 -7.15
N VAL A 250 34.64 -20.14 -6.26
CA VAL A 250 34.70 -20.38 -4.80
C VAL A 250 33.49 -21.20 -4.34
N LEU A 251 32.29 -20.91 -4.87
CA LEU A 251 31.08 -21.64 -4.50
C LEU A 251 31.11 -23.08 -5.01
N THR A 252 31.56 -23.31 -6.26
CA THR A 252 31.72 -24.65 -6.82
C THR A 252 32.75 -25.46 -6.04
N GLU A 253 33.86 -24.87 -5.62
CA GLU A 253 34.85 -25.52 -4.75
C GLU A 253 34.26 -25.90 -3.38
N LYS A 254 33.46 -25.01 -2.78
CA LYS A 254 32.75 -25.29 -1.53
C LYS A 254 31.73 -26.42 -1.70
N VAL A 255 30.96 -26.42 -2.78
CA VAL A 255 29.98 -27.47 -3.09
C VAL A 255 30.68 -28.81 -3.27
N ALA A 256 31.76 -28.86 -4.06
CA ALA A 256 32.54 -30.09 -4.25
C ALA A 256 33.11 -30.63 -2.92
N LYS A 257 33.61 -29.74 -2.06
CA LYS A 257 34.12 -30.12 -0.74
C LYS A 257 33.00 -30.66 0.17
N LEU A 258 31.84 -30.01 0.18
CA LEU A 258 30.68 -30.47 0.94
C LEU A 258 30.16 -31.82 0.42
N GLN A 259 30.08 -32.01 -0.89
CA GLN A 259 29.70 -33.29 -1.51
C GLN A 259 30.65 -34.40 -1.09
N SER A 260 31.97 -34.20 -1.18
CA SER A 260 32.95 -35.21 -0.76
C SER A 260 32.84 -35.57 0.73
N LEU A 261 32.50 -34.59 1.59
CA LEU A 261 32.33 -34.80 3.02
C LEU A 261 31.04 -35.55 3.32
N VAL A 262 29.96 -35.24 2.60
CA VAL A 262 28.68 -35.96 2.68
C VAL A 262 28.84 -37.40 2.23
N GLU A 263 29.51 -37.66 1.09
CA GLU A 263 29.80 -39.01 0.61
C GLU A 263 30.65 -39.81 1.61
N HIS A 264 31.66 -39.18 2.21
CA HIS A 264 32.48 -39.82 3.23
C HIS A 264 31.67 -40.23 4.47
N ILE A 265 30.81 -39.34 4.97
CA ILE A 265 29.96 -39.60 6.14
C ILE A 265 28.89 -40.64 5.80
N ALA A 266 28.24 -40.53 4.65
CA ALA A 266 27.23 -41.49 4.20
C ALA A 266 27.83 -42.90 4.04
N GLY A 267 29.05 -43.01 3.51
CA GLY A 267 29.79 -44.27 3.43
C GLY A 267 30.13 -44.86 4.80
N GLN A 268 30.47 -44.04 5.80
CA GLN A 268 30.67 -44.50 7.18
C GLN A 268 29.38 -44.99 7.84
N LEU A 269 28.23 -44.43 7.45
CA LEU A 269 26.91 -44.78 7.99
C LEU A 269 26.18 -45.87 7.19
N GLY A 270 26.74 -46.32 6.06
CA GLY A 270 26.13 -47.34 5.19
C GLY A 270 24.88 -46.84 4.45
N ILE A 271 24.76 -45.53 4.26
CA ILE A 271 23.61 -44.89 3.59
C ILE A 271 23.94 -44.70 2.11
N PRO A 272 23.12 -45.21 1.18
CA PRO A 272 23.30 -44.94 -0.25
C PRO A 272 22.98 -43.47 -0.56
N VAL A 273 23.95 -42.73 -1.12
CA VAL A 273 23.80 -41.30 -1.46
C VAL A 273 22.90 -41.09 -2.69
N ASP A 274 22.81 -42.10 -3.56
CA ASP A 274 22.02 -42.07 -4.80
C ASP A 274 20.51 -41.91 -4.55
N GLU A 275 20.01 -42.17 -3.34
CA GLU A 275 18.59 -42.03 -2.99
C GLU A 275 18.17 -40.55 -2.77
N PHE A 276 19.13 -39.63 -2.68
CA PHE A 276 18.90 -38.21 -2.38
C PHE A 276 19.19 -37.25 -3.54
N LEU A 277 19.52 -37.76 -4.74
CA LEU A 277 19.95 -36.97 -5.90
C LEU A 277 18.96 -36.92 -7.08
N ASP A 278 17.67 -37.22 -6.84
CA ASP A 278 16.57 -36.97 -7.80
C ASP A 278 15.95 -35.56 -7.64
#